data_AF-A0A938AQT0-F1
#
_entry.id   AF-A0A938AQT0-F1
#
_cell.length_a   1.000
_cell.length_b   1.000
_cell.length_c   1.000
_cell.angle_alpha   90.00
_cell.angle_beta   90.00
_cell.angle_gamma   90.00
#
_symmetry.space_group_name_H-M   'P 1'
#
loop_
_entity.id
_entity.type
_entity.pdbx_description
1 polymer ?
#
loop_
_entity_poly.entity_id
_entity_poly.type
_entity_poly.pdbx_seq_one_letter_code
_entity_poly.pdbx_strand_id
1 'polypeptide(L)'
;MNSDASHPRSPATPANGAANWVAQRLGEAPDKIREHVCLYLGRLAQQGQRLDTLEHRGYALLRFIRWLPAERQGDLAQVSEADVGRFLAEQQAQGRQANTILTYLATLRGFFRFLTAEGVIAHSPFPPPIATGHASSLCSRPVARVQPASAVPQSNEADSSSVDWLAARLDKASAATQEWVRRYLAMLKRRGRQADTIAQHRCAVSKFIASLPLSSQTDLSLVRPADVSRFVDELQAQGRHPNTILTYLSPLNSFFTFLVEEGLVHRSPVQRRHYPQRPASLPRAMREDEVQRWLAVLSEPLEQAIFRLLLRSGVRIGEVVALSRADVDLERCTLYIRTGHKNGLGRVTYFSADAQAALRCWLARRPECPAEDALFVHRWRRVRPAWIRQRFRDSLQRAGLPVRYRVHDLRHTYATLLLNAGMPITTLQKLLGHDRIATTLLYARLSEATKRAHYFAAMREVQVRTPLAVVLGLEGADVHPIAA
;
A
#
# COMPACT_ATOMS: atom_id res chain seq x y z
N MET A 1 -27.80 21.34 -58.06
CA MET A 1 -27.73 21.84 -56.67
C MET A 1 -27.71 20.64 -55.74
N ASN A 2 -26.57 20.44 -55.08
CA ASN A 2 -26.23 19.57 -53.96
C ASN A 2 -26.80 18.15 -53.86
N SER A 3 -25.94 17.20 -54.20
CA SER A 3 -25.85 15.88 -53.56
C SER A 3 -25.24 16.03 -52.17
N ASP A 4 -26.00 15.74 -51.12
CA ASP A 4 -25.46 15.64 -49.75
C ASP A 4 -25.63 14.20 -49.26
N ALA A 5 -24.57 13.41 -49.47
CA ALA A 5 -24.49 12.04 -49.03
C ALA A 5 -23.97 12.02 -47.59
N SER A 6 -24.86 11.65 -46.68
CA SER A 6 -24.62 11.17 -45.33
C SER A 6 -23.27 10.46 -45.15
N HIS A 7 -22.35 11.09 -44.42
CA HIS A 7 -21.22 10.43 -43.75
C HIS A 7 -21.54 10.29 -42.25
N PRO A 8 -21.45 9.09 -41.66
CA PRO A 8 -21.52 8.94 -40.21
C PRO A 8 -20.25 9.56 -39.60
N ARG A 9 -20.41 10.55 -38.73
CA ARG A 9 -19.31 11.07 -37.90
C ARG A 9 -18.79 9.94 -37.02
N SER A 10 -17.59 9.45 -37.34
CA SER A 10 -16.82 8.56 -36.45
C SER A 10 -16.68 9.20 -35.06
N PRO A 11 -16.81 8.43 -33.97
CA PRO A 11 -16.61 8.95 -32.62
C PRO A 11 -15.17 9.44 -32.49
N ALA A 12 -15.00 10.68 -32.01
CA ALA A 12 -13.68 11.24 -31.76
C ALA A 12 -12.91 10.35 -30.76
N THR A 13 -11.92 9.63 -31.26
CA THR A 13 -11.00 8.83 -30.46
C THR A 13 -10.28 9.75 -29.46
N PRO A 14 -10.02 9.35 -28.20
CA PRO A 14 -9.26 10.15 -27.23
C PRO A 14 -7.89 10.66 -27.74
N ALA A 15 -7.32 10.00 -28.76
CA ALA A 15 -6.14 10.44 -29.49
C ALA A 15 -6.31 11.82 -30.18
N ASN A 16 -7.49 12.12 -30.75
CA ASN A 16 -7.77 13.40 -31.41
C ASN A 16 -7.93 14.55 -30.41
N GLY A 17 -8.45 14.28 -29.21
CA GLY A 17 -8.62 15.30 -28.17
C GLY A 17 -7.30 15.83 -27.61
N ALA A 18 -6.36 14.93 -27.30
CA ALA A 18 -5.03 15.31 -26.81
C ALA A 18 -4.18 16.01 -27.90
N ALA A 19 -4.25 15.54 -29.15
CA ALA A 19 -3.55 16.15 -30.28
C ALA A 19 -4.05 17.57 -30.59
N ASN A 20 -5.39 17.77 -30.65
CA ASN A 20 -5.98 19.12 -30.83
C ASN A 20 -5.67 20.05 -29.66
N TRP A 21 -5.70 19.56 -28.42
CA TRP A 21 -5.37 20.34 -27.21
C TRP A 21 -3.91 20.80 -27.17
N VAL A 22 -2.98 19.96 -27.65
CA VAL A 22 -1.55 20.28 -27.75
C VAL A 22 -1.25 21.23 -28.91
N ALA A 23 -1.86 21.03 -30.07
CA ALA A 23 -1.67 21.89 -31.24
C ALA A 23 -2.07 23.35 -30.96
N GLN A 24 -3.16 23.60 -30.23
CA GLN A 24 -3.62 24.95 -29.85
C GLN A 24 -2.68 25.69 -28.89
N ARG A 25 -1.92 24.98 -28.04
CA ARG A 25 -1.02 25.59 -27.03
C ARG A 25 0.45 25.67 -27.47
N LEU A 26 0.81 25.03 -28.59
CA LEU A 26 2.13 25.07 -29.22
C LEU A 26 2.29 26.24 -30.21
N GLY A 27 1.38 27.23 -30.21
CA GLY A 27 1.24 28.26 -31.26
C GLY A 27 2.48 29.09 -31.60
N GLU A 28 3.51 29.09 -30.75
CA GLU A 28 4.79 29.80 -30.98
C GLU A 28 5.99 28.86 -31.24
N ALA A 29 5.82 27.53 -31.07
CA ALA A 29 6.88 26.56 -31.34
C ALA A 29 6.98 26.29 -32.86
N PRO A 30 8.18 26.05 -33.41
CA PRO A 30 8.36 25.73 -34.83
C PRO A 30 7.47 24.54 -35.26
N ASP A 31 6.85 24.64 -36.43
CA ASP A 31 5.82 23.68 -36.88
C ASP A 31 6.31 22.22 -36.87
N LYS A 32 7.58 22.00 -37.21
CA LYS A 32 8.21 20.66 -37.14
C LYS A 32 8.22 20.08 -35.73
N ILE A 33 8.53 20.85 -34.68
CA ILE A 33 8.52 20.32 -33.30
C ILE A 33 7.10 19.99 -32.87
N ARG A 34 6.14 20.82 -33.29
CA ARG A 34 4.73 20.64 -32.95
C ARG A 34 4.20 19.30 -33.45
N GLU A 35 4.54 18.96 -34.68
CA GLU A 35 4.20 17.67 -35.29
C GLU A 35 4.74 16.49 -34.47
N HIS A 36 6.03 16.50 -34.13
CA HIS A 36 6.64 15.40 -33.37
C HIS A 36 6.07 15.22 -31.96
N VAL A 37 5.77 16.33 -31.27
CA VAL A 37 5.12 16.26 -29.95
C VAL A 37 3.71 15.67 -30.07
N CYS A 38 2.95 16.05 -31.11
CA CYS A 38 1.63 15.49 -31.38
C CYS A 38 1.69 14.00 -31.70
N LEU A 39 2.63 13.57 -32.55
CA LEU A 39 2.83 12.15 -32.89
C LEU A 39 3.20 11.32 -31.65
N TYR A 40 4.11 11.82 -30.82
CA TYR A 40 4.51 11.15 -29.58
C TYR A 40 3.33 10.97 -28.61
N LEU A 41 2.56 12.03 -28.37
CA LEU A 41 1.41 11.98 -27.46
C LEU A 41 0.27 11.14 -28.03
N GLY A 42 0.05 11.17 -29.35
CA GLY A 42 -0.88 10.29 -30.05
C GLY A 42 -0.53 8.81 -29.87
N ARG A 43 0.75 8.44 -30.00
CA ARG A 43 1.24 7.08 -29.75
C ARG A 43 1.01 6.64 -28.30
N LEU A 44 1.24 7.53 -27.34
CA LEU A 44 0.95 7.25 -25.93
C LEU A 44 -0.56 7.08 -25.67
N ALA A 45 -1.41 7.84 -26.37
CA ALA A 45 -2.87 7.70 -26.29
C ALA A 45 -3.33 6.34 -26.83
N GLN A 46 -2.78 5.89 -27.97
CA GLN A 46 -3.03 4.56 -28.53
C GLN A 46 -2.58 3.43 -27.59
N GLN A 47 -1.55 3.67 -26.76
CA GLN A 47 -1.09 2.74 -25.72
C GLN A 47 -1.97 2.76 -24.45
N GLY A 48 -3.11 3.45 -24.47
CA GLY A 48 -4.08 3.46 -23.37
C GLY A 48 -3.68 4.34 -22.19
N GLN A 49 -2.80 5.33 -22.38
CA GLN A 49 -2.52 6.33 -21.35
C GLN A 49 -3.76 7.21 -21.10
N ARG A 50 -4.00 7.54 -19.83
CA ARG A 50 -5.13 8.41 -19.44
C ARG A 50 -4.89 9.85 -19.92
N LEU A 51 -5.97 10.57 -20.21
CA LEU A 51 -5.92 11.94 -20.73
C LEU A 51 -5.16 12.90 -19.78
N ASP A 52 -5.40 12.81 -18.46
CA ASP A 52 -4.69 13.59 -17.43
C ASP A 52 -3.16 13.42 -17.49
N THR A 53 -2.71 12.20 -17.80
CA THR A 53 -1.30 11.84 -17.91
C THR A 53 -0.71 12.37 -19.21
N LEU A 54 -1.47 12.35 -20.30
CA LEU A 54 -1.06 12.92 -21.58
C LEU A 54 -0.94 14.44 -21.50
N GLU A 55 -1.89 15.12 -20.84
CA GLU A 55 -1.83 16.56 -20.59
C GLU A 55 -0.59 16.93 -19.76
N HIS A 56 -0.33 16.18 -18.68
CA HIS A 56 0.84 16.44 -17.84
C HIS A 56 2.17 16.24 -18.59
N ARG A 57 2.25 15.21 -19.44
CA ARG A 57 3.41 14.98 -20.34
C ARG A 57 3.54 16.07 -21.40
N GLY A 58 2.43 16.50 -21.98
CA GLY A 58 2.40 17.63 -22.92
C GLY A 58 2.95 18.91 -22.28
N TYR A 59 2.53 19.23 -21.05
CA TYR A 59 3.07 20.38 -20.31
C TYR A 59 4.57 20.28 -20.03
N ALA A 60 5.08 19.09 -19.71
CA ALA A 60 6.50 18.88 -19.48
C ALA A 60 7.32 19.13 -20.76
N LEU A 61 6.87 18.62 -21.91
CA LEU A 61 7.53 18.82 -23.21
C LEU A 61 7.49 20.28 -23.63
N LEU A 62 6.32 20.92 -23.54
CA LEU A 62 6.12 22.33 -23.84
C LEU A 62 7.08 23.22 -23.05
N ARG A 63 7.17 22.96 -21.75
CA ARG A 63 8.04 23.73 -20.85
C ARG A 63 9.52 23.55 -21.22
N PHE A 64 9.93 22.33 -21.54
CA PHE A 64 11.30 22.06 -21.96
C PHE A 64 11.64 22.73 -23.30
N ILE A 65 10.76 22.61 -24.30
CA ILE A 65 10.94 23.20 -25.63
C ILE A 65 11.04 24.72 -25.53
N ARG A 66 10.18 25.37 -24.74
CA ARG A 66 10.22 26.82 -24.51
C ARG A 66 11.46 27.29 -23.74
N TRP A 67 12.05 26.41 -22.94
CA TRP A 67 13.27 26.70 -22.18
C TRP A 67 14.53 26.62 -23.05
N LEU A 68 14.52 25.83 -24.13
CA LEU A 68 15.67 25.73 -25.05
C LEU A 68 15.94 27.08 -25.76
N PRO A 69 17.20 27.40 -26.08
CA PRO A 69 17.52 28.55 -26.93
C PRO A 69 16.97 28.35 -28.35
N ALA A 70 16.67 29.46 -29.05
CA ALA A 70 16.01 29.45 -30.36
C ALA A 70 16.71 28.56 -31.40
N GLU A 71 18.05 28.53 -31.39
CA GLU A 71 18.89 27.67 -32.23
C GLU A 71 18.56 26.17 -32.06
N ARG A 72 18.27 25.73 -30.83
CA ARG A 72 17.96 24.33 -30.49
C ARG A 72 16.46 24.02 -30.52
N GLN A 73 15.62 25.06 -30.56
CA GLN A 73 14.20 24.90 -30.89
C GLN A 73 13.99 24.59 -32.38
N GLY A 74 14.95 24.90 -33.26
CA GLY A 74 14.90 24.53 -34.68
C GLY A 74 15.38 23.11 -34.96
N ASP A 75 16.31 22.60 -34.15
CA ASP A 75 16.98 21.31 -34.35
C ASP A 75 17.17 20.56 -33.02
N LEU A 76 16.24 19.62 -32.75
CA LEU A 76 16.27 18.79 -31.55
C LEU A 76 17.44 17.79 -31.53
N ALA A 77 18.16 17.57 -32.64
CA ALA A 77 19.33 16.70 -32.66
C ALA A 77 20.52 17.31 -31.88
N GLN A 78 20.53 18.62 -31.68
CA GLN A 78 21.57 19.32 -30.93
C GLN A 78 21.32 19.38 -29.42
N VAL A 79 20.19 18.87 -28.96
CA VAL A 79 19.90 18.78 -27.52
C VAL A 79 20.82 17.74 -26.90
N SER A 80 21.58 18.13 -25.89
CA SER A 80 22.53 17.28 -25.17
C SER A 80 22.00 16.82 -23.81
N GLU A 81 22.67 15.83 -23.19
CA GLU A 81 22.39 15.41 -21.81
C GLU A 81 22.51 16.59 -20.82
N ALA A 82 23.49 17.46 -21.03
CA ALA A 82 23.72 18.64 -20.22
C ALA A 82 22.55 19.63 -20.28
N ASP A 83 21.85 19.71 -21.41
CA ASP A 83 20.68 20.59 -21.56
C ASP A 83 19.49 20.08 -20.76
N VAL A 84 19.25 18.77 -20.82
CA VAL A 84 18.22 18.12 -19.98
C VAL A 84 18.57 18.30 -18.50
N GLY A 85 19.84 18.10 -18.14
CA GLY A 85 20.33 18.29 -16.76
C GLY A 85 20.11 19.71 -16.25
N ARG A 86 20.49 20.73 -17.03
CA ARG A 86 20.29 22.16 -16.69
C ARG A 86 18.81 22.50 -16.51
N PHE A 87 17.96 22.05 -17.44
CA PHE A 87 16.52 22.26 -17.33
C PHE A 87 15.95 21.68 -16.02
N LEU A 88 16.28 20.43 -15.69
CA LEU A 88 15.75 19.77 -14.50
C LEU A 88 16.26 20.43 -13.21
N ALA A 89 17.54 20.84 -13.18
CA ALA A 89 18.11 21.58 -12.07
C ALA A 89 17.41 22.93 -11.86
N GLU A 90 17.10 23.66 -12.94
CA GLU A 90 16.38 24.93 -12.86
C GLU A 90 14.93 24.76 -12.39
N GLN A 91 14.25 23.71 -12.86
CA GLN A 91 12.91 23.38 -12.36
C GLN A 91 12.92 23.03 -10.86
N GLN A 92 13.96 22.35 -10.39
CA GLN A 92 14.14 22.06 -8.97
C GLN A 92 14.41 23.34 -8.16
N ALA A 93 15.24 24.25 -8.67
CA ALA A 93 15.52 25.55 -8.04
C ALA A 93 14.26 26.43 -7.93
N GLN A 94 13.34 26.33 -8.90
CA GLN A 94 12.03 27.00 -8.88
C GLN A 94 11.02 26.36 -7.91
N GLY A 95 11.46 25.45 -7.03
CA GLY A 95 10.63 24.86 -5.97
C GLY A 95 9.68 23.75 -6.44
N ARG A 96 9.89 23.16 -7.62
CA ARG A 96 9.07 22.04 -8.09
C ARG A 96 9.31 20.80 -7.23
N GLN A 97 8.23 20.08 -6.90
CA GLN A 97 8.30 18.84 -6.14
C GLN A 97 9.11 17.77 -6.90
N ALA A 98 9.86 16.93 -6.15
CA ALA A 98 10.72 15.88 -6.71
C ALA A 98 9.97 14.92 -7.66
N ASN A 99 8.73 14.56 -7.36
CA ASN A 99 7.92 13.69 -8.23
C ASN A 99 7.61 14.33 -9.59
N THR A 100 7.47 15.66 -9.64
CA THR A 100 7.27 16.42 -10.88
C THR A 100 8.55 16.40 -11.72
N ILE A 101 9.72 16.58 -11.09
CA ILE A 101 11.03 16.51 -11.76
C ILE A 101 11.26 15.11 -12.37
N LEU A 102 10.97 14.05 -11.62
CA LEU A 102 11.05 12.68 -12.12
C LEU A 102 10.09 12.42 -13.30
N THR A 103 8.90 13.02 -13.25
CA THR A 103 7.94 12.93 -14.35
C THR A 103 8.43 13.67 -15.59
N TYR A 104 9.08 14.83 -15.43
CA TYR A 104 9.68 15.58 -16.54
C TYR A 104 10.81 14.77 -17.18
N LEU A 105 11.73 14.22 -16.39
CA LEU A 105 12.81 13.37 -16.87
C LEU A 105 12.27 12.15 -17.64
N ALA A 106 11.27 11.45 -17.09
CA ALA A 106 10.66 10.30 -17.74
C ALA A 106 9.98 10.67 -19.07
N THR A 107 9.35 11.84 -19.12
CA THR A 107 8.69 12.35 -20.31
C THR A 107 9.68 12.70 -21.40
N LEU A 108 10.75 13.42 -21.07
CA LEU A 108 11.83 13.79 -22.00
C LEU A 108 12.54 12.55 -22.53
N ARG A 109 12.87 11.59 -21.66
CA ARG A 109 13.48 10.32 -22.07
C ARG A 109 12.60 9.52 -23.01
N GLY A 110 11.30 9.49 -22.76
CA GLY A 110 10.33 8.84 -23.64
C GLY A 110 10.22 9.53 -25.00
N PHE A 111 10.22 10.87 -25.01
CA PHE A 111 10.12 11.68 -26.21
C PHE A 111 11.37 11.58 -27.09
N PHE A 112 12.56 11.77 -26.54
CA PHE A 112 13.80 11.65 -27.32
C PHE A 112 14.04 10.23 -27.84
N ARG A 113 13.66 9.20 -27.08
CA ARG A 113 13.68 7.82 -27.60
C ARG A 113 12.68 7.63 -28.75
N PHE A 114 11.52 8.27 -28.68
CA PHE A 114 10.55 8.28 -29.78
C PHE A 114 11.16 8.93 -31.03
N LEU A 115 11.79 10.11 -30.89
CA LEU A 115 12.47 10.79 -32.00
C LEU A 115 13.57 9.92 -32.63
N THR A 116 14.38 9.22 -31.81
CA THR A 116 15.40 8.30 -32.34
C THR A 116 14.78 7.11 -33.07
N ALA A 117 13.67 6.56 -32.56
CA ALA A 117 13.00 5.41 -33.18
C ALA A 117 12.31 5.77 -34.51
N GLU A 118 11.82 7.01 -34.65
CA GLU A 118 11.24 7.52 -35.89
C GLU A 118 12.31 8.08 -36.87
N GLY A 119 13.60 8.00 -36.51
CA GLY A 119 14.70 8.48 -37.37
C GLY A 119 14.84 10.01 -37.45
N VAL A 120 14.17 10.75 -36.56
CA VAL A 120 14.16 12.23 -36.54
C VAL A 120 15.48 12.78 -35.99
N ILE A 121 16.09 12.07 -35.05
CA ILE A 121 17.41 12.40 -34.50
C ILE A 121 18.30 11.14 -34.54
N ALA A 122 19.59 11.32 -34.83
CA ALA A 122 20.54 10.21 -34.92
C ALA A 122 20.79 9.55 -33.55
N HIS A 123 20.89 10.36 -32.49
CA HIS A 123 21.20 9.90 -31.15
C HIS A 123 20.32 10.62 -30.12
N SER A 124 19.88 9.87 -29.11
CA SER A 124 19.16 10.43 -27.96
C SER A 124 20.17 11.09 -27.01
N PRO A 125 19.86 12.25 -26.39
CA PRO A 125 20.67 12.88 -25.34
C PRO A 125 20.79 12.05 -24.07
N PHE A 126 20.18 10.86 -24.03
CA PHE A 126 20.30 9.92 -22.94
C PHE A 126 21.16 8.73 -23.39
N PRO A 127 22.18 8.34 -22.62
CA PRO A 127 23.08 7.26 -23.00
C PRO A 127 22.34 5.92 -23.20
N PRO A 128 22.73 5.11 -24.20
CA PRO A 128 22.23 3.75 -24.32
C PRO A 128 22.70 2.90 -23.13
N PRO A 129 21.95 1.86 -22.74
CA PRO A 129 22.41 0.95 -21.69
C PRO A 129 23.72 0.26 -22.12
N ILE A 130 24.72 0.29 -21.24
CA ILE A 130 26.05 -0.27 -21.49
C ILE A 130 25.92 -1.78 -21.77
N ALA A 131 26.40 -2.22 -22.93
CA ALA A 131 26.51 -3.63 -23.29
C ALA A 131 27.88 -4.16 -22.84
N THR A 132 27.92 -5.13 -21.92
CA THR A 132 29.16 -5.81 -21.53
C THR A 132 29.33 -7.11 -22.33
N GLY A 133 30.47 -7.20 -23.03
CA GLY A 133 30.84 -8.26 -23.97
C GLY A 133 31.36 -9.55 -23.32
N HIS A 134 31.39 -10.60 -24.15
CA HIS A 134 31.73 -11.99 -23.83
C HIS A 134 33.18 -12.22 -23.37
N ALA A 135 33.38 -13.27 -22.56
CA ALA A 135 34.56 -14.13 -22.63
C ALA A 135 34.15 -15.58 -22.34
N SER A 136 34.31 -16.42 -23.35
CA SER A 136 34.13 -17.87 -23.35
C SER A 136 35.40 -18.54 -22.81
N SER A 137 35.28 -19.60 -21.99
CA SER A 137 35.99 -20.89 -22.16
C SER A 137 36.11 -21.69 -20.83
N LEU A 138 35.87 -23.00 -20.97
CA LEU A 138 36.44 -24.14 -20.20
C LEU A 138 36.05 -24.29 -18.71
N CYS A 139 35.19 -25.27 -18.40
CA CYS A 139 35.66 -26.57 -17.89
C CYS A 139 34.50 -27.52 -17.59
N SER A 140 34.80 -28.81 -17.70
CA SER A 140 33.90 -29.91 -17.99
C SER A 140 33.68 -30.83 -16.78
N ARG A 141 32.40 -31.20 -16.52
CA ARG A 141 31.92 -32.47 -15.88
C ARG A 141 32.28 -32.75 -14.39
N PRO A 142 31.63 -33.72 -13.70
CA PRO A 142 30.42 -34.50 -14.04
C PRO A 142 29.29 -34.50 -12.97
N VAL A 143 28.14 -34.98 -13.41
CA VAL A 143 26.90 -35.29 -12.67
C VAL A 143 27.10 -36.50 -11.75
N ALA A 144 26.59 -36.42 -10.50
CA ALA A 144 26.45 -37.57 -9.60
C ALA A 144 24.99 -37.75 -9.12
N ARG A 145 24.48 -38.93 -9.50
CA ARG A 145 23.30 -39.71 -9.08
C ARG A 145 22.41 -39.24 -7.92
N VAL A 146 21.11 -39.24 -8.22
CA VAL A 146 19.96 -39.39 -7.32
C VAL A 146 19.78 -40.85 -6.92
N GLN A 147 19.36 -41.12 -5.67
CA GLN A 147 18.51 -42.27 -5.26
C GLN A 147 17.94 -42.06 -3.83
N PRO A 148 16.91 -42.81 -3.36
CA PRO A 148 15.60 -42.22 -3.07
C PRO A 148 15.06 -42.40 -1.62
N ALA A 149 13.96 -41.67 -1.36
CA ALA A 149 12.82 -41.89 -0.45
C ALA A 149 12.99 -42.67 0.88
N SER A 150 12.66 -42.03 2.01
CA SER A 150 11.40 -42.24 2.76
C SER A 150 11.51 -41.76 4.22
N ALA A 151 10.37 -41.29 4.75
CA ALA A 151 9.95 -41.21 6.16
C ALA A 151 9.34 -39.85 6.51
N VAL A 152 8.01 -39.84 6.68
CA VAL A 152 7.26 -38.79 7.37
C VAL A 152 7.42 -39.00 8.88
N PRO A 153 7.66 -37.93 9.65
CA PRO A 153 6.97 -37.81 10.92
C PRO A 153 6.28 -36.46 11.12
N GLN A 154 5.28 -36.50 11.99
CA GLN A 154 4.30 -35.47 12.27
C GLN A 154 4.80 -34.38 13.24
N SER A 155 4.28 -33.17 13.01
CA SER A 155 3.97 -32.09 13.97
C SER A 155 5.05 -31.43 14.85
N ASN A 156 4.99 -30.09 14.81
CA ASN A 156 5.35 -29.12 15.85
C ASN A 156 6.83 -28.85 16.16
N GLU A 157 7.47 -28.06 15.29
CA GLU A 157 8.57 -27.14 15.68
C GLU A 157 8.84 -26.05 14.60
N ALA A 158 7.80 -25.52 13.97
CA ALA A 158 7.91 -24.59 12.84
C ALA A 158 7.56 -23.16 13.24
N ASP A 159 8.51 -22.43 13.82
CA ASP A 159 8.50 -20.95 13.74
C ASP A 159 9.90 -20.29 13.75
N SER A 160 11.00 -21.03 13.95
CA SER A 160 12.35 -20.56 13.58
C SER A 160 12.85 -21.15 12.26
N SER A 161 12.40 -22.36 11.89
CA SER A 161 12.82 -23.06 10.68
C SER A 161 12.39 -22.38 9.38
N SER A 162 11.38 -21.49 9.40
CA SER A 162 10.85 -20.82 8.20
C SER A 162 11.83 -19.79 7.62
N VAL A 163 12.79 -19.30 8.41
CA VAL A 163 13.82 -18.36 7.98
C VAL A 163 15.05 -19.08 7.43
N ASP A 164 15.40 -20.22 8.01
CA ASP A 164 16.61 -20.99 7.66
C ASP A 164 16.47 -21.72 6.32
N TRP A 165 15.29 -22.26 5.97
CA TRP A 165 15.08 -22.87 4.65
C TRP A 165 15.04 -21.83 3.50
N LEU A 166 14.66 -20.58 3.80
CA LEU A 166 14.64 -19.48 2.82
C LEU A 166 16.04 -18.90 2.59
N ALA A 167 16.89 -18.88 3.63
CA ALA A 167 18.32 -18.58 3.49
C ALA A 167 19.01 -19.61 2.59
N ALA A 168 18.77 -20.91 2.82
CA ALA A 168 19.29 -22.01 2.00
C ALA A 168 18.86 -21.96 0.51
N ARG A 169 17.80 -21.22 0.17
CA ARG A 169 17.34 -21.00 -1.21
C ARG A 169 17.95 -19.77 -1.88
N LEU A 170 18.39 -18.77 -1.11
CA LEU A 170 19.22 -17.67 -1.61
C LEU A 170 20.65 -18.14 -1.94
N ASP A 171 21.13 -19.20 -1.27
CA ASP A 171 22.44 -19.80 -1.53
C ASP A 171 22.57 -20.37 -2.96
N LYS A 172 21.45 -20.62 -3.65
CA LYS A 172 21.41 -21.04 -5.06
C LYS A 172 21.53 -19.87 -6.05
N ALA A 173 21.34 -18.62 -5.59
CA ALA A 173 21.52 -17.44 -6.41
C ALA A 173 23.00 -17.02 -6.44
N SER A 174 23.42 -16.29 -7.48
CA SER A 174 24.80 -15.82 -7.59
C SER A 174 25.19 -14.92 -6.41
N ALA A 175 26.49 -14.90 -6.08
CA ALA A 175 27.04 -14.00 -5.05
C ALA A 175 26.67 -12.52 -5.33
N ALA A 176 26.62 -12.13 -6.60
CA ALA A 176 26.19 -10.80 -7.02
C ALA A 176 24.73 -10.51 -6.66
N THR A 177 23.82 -11.45 -6.93
CA THR A 177 22.39 -11.32 -6.56
C THR A 177 22.21 -11.26 -5.05
N GLN A 178 22.95 -12.08 -4.29
CA GLN A 178 22.89 -12.05 -2.83
C GLN A 178 23.37 -10.71 -2.27
N GLU A 179 24.40 -10.10 -2.85
CA GLU A 179 24.88 -8.76 -2.48
C GLU A 179 23.79 -7.70 -2.68
N TRP A 180 23.11 -7.70 -3.84
CA TRP A 180 22.02 -6.76 -4.12
C TRP A 180 20.86 -6.88 -3.11
N VAL A 181 20.49 -8.11 -2.75
CA VAL A 181 19.49 -8.34 -1.70
C VAL A 181 19.97 -7.82 -0.35
N ARG A 182 21.24 -8.06 0.03
CA ARG A 182 21.82 -7.54 1.29
C ARG A 182 21.81 -6.01 1.33
N ARG A 183 22.26 -5.34 0.26
CA ARG A 183 22.22 -3.87 0.12
C ARG A 183 20.80 -3.31 0.24
N TYR A 184 19.83 -3.95 -0.41
CA TYR A 184 18.42 -3.57 -0.32
C TYR A 184 17.89 -3.64 1.12
N LEU A 185 18.10 -4.77 1.79
CA LEU A 185 17.64 -4.96 3.17
C LEU A 185 18.33 -3.98 4.14
N ALA A 186 19.62 -3.69 3.93
CA ALA A 186 20.35 -2.67 4.67
C ALA A 186 19.77 -1.27 4.45
N MET A 187 19.38 -0.93 3.22
CA MET A 187 18.71 0.34 2.92
C MET A 187 17.34 0.45 3.62
N LEU A 188 16.54 -0.62 3.67
CA LEU A 188 15.29 -0.63 4.44
C LEU A 188 15.55 -0.40 5.94
N LYS A 189 16.59 -1.03 6.49
CA LYS A 189 17.02 -0.83 7.88
C LYS A 189 17.43 0.61 8.15
N ARG A 190 18.24 1.22 7.26
CA ARG A 190 18.64 2.65 7.36
C ARG A 190 17.44 3.59 7.29
N ARG A 191 16.41 3.27 6.50
CA ARG A 191 15.14 4.03 6.43
C ARG A 191 14.21 3.79 7.63
N GLY A 192 14.67 3.12 8.69
CA GLY A 192 13.90 2.90 9.92
C GLY A 192 12.70 1.96 9.75
N ARG A 193 12.73 1.04 8.78
CA ARG A 193 11.66 0.05 8.62
C ARG A 193 11.69 -0.97 9.77
N GLN A 194 10.50 -1.35 10.24
CA GLN A 194 10.33 -2.34 11.31
C GLN A 194 10.89 -3.71 10.89
N ALA A 195 11.41 -4.46 11.86
CA ALA A 195 12.05 -5.78 11.64
C ALA A 195 11.12 -6.75 10.89
N ASP A 196 9.84 -6.82 11.26
CA ASP A 196 8.84 -7.65 10.59
C ASP A 196 8.65 -7.27 9.12
N THR A 197 8.68 -5.97 8.82
CA THR A 197 8.57 -5.48 7.43
C THR A 197 9.79 -5.88 6.62
N ILE A 198 11.00 -5.77 7.20
CA ILE A 198 12.24 -6.22 6.57
C ILE A 198 12.21 -7.73 6.33
N ALA A 199 11.75 -8.51 7.31
CA ALA A 199 11.61 -9.96 7.19
C ALA A 199 10.61 -10.35 6.09
N GLN A 200 9.48 -9.65 5.99
CA GLN A 200 8.51 -9.83 4.90
C GLN A 200 9.13 -9.52 3.54
N HIS A 201 9.90 -8.42 3.44
CA HIS A 201 10.57 -8.05 2.21
C HIS A 201 11.61 -9.10 1.79
N ARG A 202 12.43 -9.56 2.74
CA ARG A 202 13.39 -10.65 2.51
C ARG A 202 12.69 -11.90 2.01
N CYS A 203 11.66 -12.39 2.71
CA CYS A 203 10.90 -13.57 2.33
C CYS A 203 10.33 -13.46 0.91
N ALA A 204 9.73 -12.33 0.57
CA ALA A 204 9.12 -12.13 -0.73
C ALA A 204 10.15 -12.11 -1.88
N VAL A 205 11.26 -11.39 -1.69
CA VAL A 205 12.35 -11.29 -2.67
C VAL A 205 13.04 -12.64 -2.85
N SER A 206 13.39 -13.33 -1.76
CA SER A 206 14.01 -14.66 -1.81
C SER A 206 13.13 -15.67 -2.54
N LYS A 207 11.81 -15.67 -2.26
CA LYS A 207 10.88 -16.61 -2.89
C LYS A 207 10.77 -16.36 -4.40
N PHE A 208 10.74 -15.10 -4.81
CA PHE A 208 10.73 -14.73 -6.23
C PHE A 208 12.03 -15.11 -6.94
N ILE A 209 13.20 -14.75 -6.38
CA ILE A 209 14.50 -15.09 -6.97
C ILE A 209 14.59 -16.61 -7.17
N ALA A 210 14.18 -17.39 -6.18
CA ALA A 210 14.20 -18.84 -6.28
C ALA A 210 13.18 -19.45 -7.27
N SER A 211 12.27 -18.65 -7.85
CA SER A 211 11.36 -19.06 -8.94
C SER A 211 11.89 -18.69 -10.32
N LEU A 212 12.96 -17.89 -10.40
CA LEU A 212 13.52 -17.44 -11.67
C LEU A 212 14.35 -18.55 -12.35
N PRO A 213 14.52 -18.49 -13.69
CA PRO A 213 15.54 -19.27 -14.38
C PRO A 213 16.94 -18.96 -13.85
N LEU A 214 17.88 -19.92 -13.92
CA LEU A 214 19.26 -19.75 -13.41
C LEU A 214 19.97 -18.51 -13.99
N SER A 215 19.76 -18.19 -15.27
CA SER A 215 20.32 -16.98 -15.90
C SER A 215 19.87 -15.71 -15.18
N SER A 216 18.57 -15.59 -14.88
CA SER A 216 17.99 -14.45 -14.16
C SER A 216 18.23 -14.48 -12.65
N GLN A 217 18.58 -15.64 -12.07
CA GLN A 217 19.09 -15.73 -10.70
C GLN A 217 20.52 -15.18 -10.60
N THR A 218 21.30 -15.31 -11.66
CA THR A 218 22.68 -14.83 -11.71
C THR A 218 22.75 -13.35 -12.04
N ASP A 219 21.91 -12.89 -12.97
CA ASP A 219 21.82 -11.50 -13.39
C ASP A 219 20.37 -10.99 -13.32
N LEU A 220 20.11 -10.14 -12.34
CA LEU A 220 18.79 -9.54 -12.10
C LEU A 220 18.37 -8.55 -13.21
N SER A 221 19.30 -8.08 -14.06
CA SER A 221 18.99 -7.22 -15.21
C SER A 221 18.19 -7.96 -16.29
N LEU A 222 18.31 -9.29 -16.33
CA LEU A 222 17.62 -10.15 -17.28
C LEU A 222 16.18 -10.46 -16.88
N VAL A 223 15.74 -10.06 -15.68
CA VAL A 223 14.38 -10.33 -15.20
C VAL A 223 13.37 -9.58 -16.06
N ARG A 224 12.44 -10.33 -16.68
CA ARG A 224 11.41 -9.79 -17.56
C ARG A 224 10.07 -9.69 -16.83
N PRO A 225 9.15 -8.84 -17.31
CA PRO A 225 7.79 -8.82 -16.78
C PRO A 225 7.08 -10.18 -16.87
N ALA A 226 7.43 -11.02 -17.85
CA ALA A 226 6.90 -12.37 -17.98
C ALA A 226 7.30 -13.30 -16.81
N ASP A 227 8.46 -13.08 -16.19
CA ASP A 227 8.86 -13.85 -15.00
C ASP A 227 8.02 -13.47 -13.78
N VAL A 228 7.62 -12.20 -13.68
CA VAL A 228 6.68 -11.74 -12.66
C VAL A 228 5.29 -12.33 -12.89
N SER A 229 4.82 -12.39 -14.15
CA SER A 229 3.57 -13.09 -14.48
C SER A 229 3.63 -14.56 -14.05
N ARG A 230 4.67 -15.30 -14.45
CA ARG A 230 4.85 -16.71 -14.08
C ARG A 230 4.80 -16.91 -12.57
N PHE A 231 5.49 -16.07 -11.82
CA PHE A 231 5.47 -16.13 -10.36
C PHE A 231 4.08 -15.88 -9.76
N VAL A 232 3.31 -14.93 -10.32
CA VAL A 232 1.93 -14.69 -9.90
C VAL A 232 1.04 -15.89 -10.23
N ASP A 233 1.18 -16.45 -11.43
CA ASP A 233 0.42 -17.61 -11.89
C ASP A 233 0.71 -18.83 -11.01
N GLU A 234 1.97 -19.06 -10.62
CA GLU A 234 2.36 -20.11 -9.66
C GLU A 234 1.72 -19.90 -8.28
N LEU A 235 1.69 -18.66 -7.77
CA LEU A 235 1.03 -18.36 -6.50
C LEU A 235 -0.48 -18.57 -6.59
N GLN A 236 -1.11 -18.25 -7.73
CA GLN A 236 -2.53 -18.49 -7.95
C GLN A 236 -2.84 -19.98 -8.08
N ALA A 237 -2.02 -20.75 -8.81
CA ALA A 237 -2.12 -22.19 -8.93
C ALA A 237 -1.99 -22.90 -7.57
N GLN A 238 -1.19 -22.33 -6.65
CA GLN A 238 -1.11 -22.77 -5.25
C GLN A 238 -2.34 -22.39 -4.40
N GLY A 239 -3.39 -21.81 -4.99
CA GLY A 239 -4.59 -21.37 -4.28
C GLY A 239 -4.36 -20.19 -3.33
N ARG A 240 -3.30 -19.40 -3.52
CA ARG A 240 -3.03 -18.26 -2.63
C ARG A 240 -4.07 -17.15 -2.84
N HIS A 241 -4.61 -16.66 -1.74
CA HIS A 241 -5.57 -15.56 -1.76
C HIS A 241 -4.94 -14.28 -2.39
N PRO A 242 -5.68 -13.46 -3.16
CA PRO A 242 -5.15 -12.25 -3.80
C PRO A 242 -4.38 -11.30 -2.86
N ASN A 243 -4.89 -11.07 -1.65
CA ASN A 243 -4.18 -10.27 -0.64
C ASN A 243 -2.80 -10.83 -0.26
N THR A 244 -2.64 -12.16 -0.24
CA THR A 244 -1.34 -12.80 0.00
C THR A 244 -0.41 -12.55 -1.19
N ILE A 245 -0.90 -12.65 -2.42
CA ILE A 245 -0.11 -12.33 -3.62
C ILE A 245 0.38 -10.87 -3.58
N LEU A 246 -0.49 -9.94 -3.17
CA LEU A 246 -0.12 -8.53 -2.98
C LEU A 246 0.99 -8.32 -1.93
N THR A 247 1.03 -9.16 -0.89
CA THR A 247 2.11 -9.12 0.11
C THR A 247 3.47 -9.56 -0.42
N TYR A 248 3.50 -10.25 -1.57
CA TYR A 248 4.73 -10.53 -2.33
C TYR A 248 5.05 -9.42 -3.33
N LEU A 249 4.06 -8.98 -4.11
CA LEU A 249 4.27 -7.98 -5.18
C LEU A 249 4.71 -6.61 -4.68
N SER A 250 4.24 -6.18 -3.50
CA SER A 250 4.64 -4.88 -2.94
C SER A 250 6.14 -4.83 -2.58
N PRO A 251 6.69 -5.79 -1.81
CA PRO A 251 8.14 -5.89 -1.63
C PRO A 251 8.95 -6.05 -2.90
N LEU A 252 8.45 -6.83 -3.87
CA LEU A 252 9.13 -7.03 -5.15
C LEU A 252 9.23 -5.72 -5.94
N ASN A 253 8.14 -4.96 -6.02
CA ASN A 253 8.19 -3.66 -6.67
C ASN A 253 9.17 -2.72 -5.96
N SER A 254 9.16 -2.69 -4.62
CA SER A 254 10.11 -1.89 -3.85
C SER A 254 11.57 -2.31 -4.06
N PHE A 255 11.84 -3.60 -4.24
CA PHE A 255 13.18 -4.12 -4.52
C PHE A 255 13.64 -3.72 -5.92
N PHE A 256 12.81 -3.92 -6.94
CA PHE A 256 13.16 -3.52 -8.30
C PHE A 256 13.23 -2.01 -8.49
N THR A 257 12.45 -1.21 -7.76
CA THR A 257 12.63 0.24 -7.71
C THR A 257 14.01 0.61 -7.16
N PHE A 258 14.46 -0.05 -6.09
CA PHE A 258 15.83 0.13 -5.58
C PHE A 258 16.89 -0.26 -6.62
N LEU A 259 16.73 -1.37 -7.34
CA LEU A 259 17.68 -1.76 -8.40
C LEU A 259 17.70 -0.79 -9.58
N VAL A 260 16.58 -0.10 -9.84
CA VAL A 260 16.51 0.98 -10.83
C VAL A 260 17.25 2.22 -10.34
N GLU A 261 17.07 2.59 -9.07
CA GLU A 261 17.78 3.70 -8.44
C GLU A 261 19.30 3.48 -8.43
N GLU A 262 19.75 2.23 -8.24
CA GLU A 262 21.17 1.82 -8.27
C GLU A 262 21.71 1.57 -9.69
N GLY A 263 20.88 1.74 -10.73
CA GLY A 263 21.30 1.62 -12.14
C GLY A 263 21.47 0.18 -12.67
N LEU A 264 21.22 -0.85 -11.86
CA LEU A 264 21.33 -2.25 -12.30
C LEU A 264 20.25 -2.64 -13.31
N VAL A 265 19.04 -2.11 -13.13
CA VAL A 265 17.88 -2.43 -13.98
C VAL A 265 17.32 -1.13 -14.54
N HIS A 266 17.03 -1.05 -15.85
CA HIS A 266 16.48 0.17 -16.43
C HIS A 266 15.06 0.49 -15.92
N ARG A 267 14.24 -0.53 -15.65
CA ARG A 267 12.83 -0.38 -15.29
C ARG A 267 12.33 -1.57 -14.47
N SER A 268 11.46 -1.32 -13.50
CA SER A 268 10.86 -2.40 -12.71
C SER A 268 10.10 -3.37 -13.63
N PRO A 269 10.36 -4.69 -13.54
CA PRO A 269 9.58 -5.71 -14.25
C PRO A 269 8.20 -5.89 -13.62
N VAL A 270 7.96 -5.37 -12.40
CA VAL A 270 6.66 -5.42 -11.74
C VAL A 270 5.75 -4.33 -12.33
N GLN A 271 4.64 -4.73 -12.94
CA GLN A 271 3.72 -3.84 -13.64
C GLN A 271 2.30 -3.96 -13.07
N ARG A 272 1.47 -2.95 -13.33
CA ARG A 272 0.10 -2.87 -12.80
C ARG A 272 -0.75 -4.10 -13.12
N ARG A 273 -0.56 -4.71 -14.30
CA ARG A 273 -1.29 -5.94 -14.70
C ARG A 273 -0.99 -7.17 -13.83
N HIS A 274 0.13 -7.20 -13.11
CA HIS A 274 0.46 -8.33 -12.23
C HIS A 274 -0.31 -8.29 -10.91
N TYR A 275 -0.93 -7.16 -10.57
CA TYR A 275 -1.70 -7.01 -9.34
C TYR A 275 -3.10 -7.62 -9.55
N PRO A 276 -3.44 -8.71 -8.86
CA PRO A 276 -4.78 -9.29 -8.97
C PRO A 276 -5.81 -8.30 -8.46
N GLN A 277 -7.01 -8.34 -9.04
CA GLN A 277 -8.12 -7.56 -8.52
C GLN A 277 -8.42 -7.96 -7.08
N ARG A 278 -8.63 -6.95 -6.23
CA ARG A 278 -9.00 -7.20 -4.84
C ARG A 278 -10.48 -7.53 -4.81
N PRO A 279 -10.88 -8.73 -4.36
CA PRO A 279 -12.27 -8.94 -4.00
C PRO A 279 -12.64 -7.93 -2.91
N ALA A 280 -13.78 -7.27 -3.06
CA ALA A 280 -14.30 -6.37 -2.04
C ALA A 280 -14.60 -7.21 -0.79
N SER A 281 -13.68 -7.24 0.19
CA SER A 281 -13.94 -7.99 1.41
C SER A 281 -14.97 -7.22 2.23
N LEU A 282 -16.10 -7.86 2.49
CA LEU A 282 -17.06 -7.33 3.46
C LEU A 282 -16.37 -7.14 4.82
N PRO A 283 -16.64 -6.04 5.55
CA PRO A 283 -16.12 -5.85 6.90
C PRO A 283 -16.48 -7.06 7.78
N ARG A 284 -15.49 -7.64 8.45
CA ARG A 284 -15.66 -8.78 9.38
C ARG A 284 -15.94 -8.32 10.80
N ALA A 285 -16.66 -7.21 10.98
CA ALA A 285 -17.07 -6.79 12.32
C ALA A 285 -18.01 -7.86 12.91
N MET A 286 -17.79 -8.19 14.18
CA MET A 286 -18.70 -9.08 14.92
C MET A 286 -20.01 -8.34 15.19
N ARG A 287 -21.12 -9.07 15.11
CA ARG A 287 -22.41 -8.54 15.57
C ARG A 287 -22.42 -8.39 17.09
N GLU A 288 -23.28 -7.52 17.60
CA GLU A 288 -23.36 -7.26 19.03
C GLU A 288 -23.73 -8.51 19.86
N ASP A 289 -24.66 -9.33 19.37
CA ASP A 289 -25.00 -10.62 20.00
C ASP A 289 -23.84 -11.63 19.99
N GLU A 290 -23.04 -11.65 18.91
CA GLU A 290 -21.83 -12.47 18.83
C GLU A 290 -20.78 -12.00 19.82
N VAL A 291 -20.63 -10.69 20.00
CA VAL A 291 -19.72 -10.10 21.00
C VAL A 291 -20.14 -10.50 22.40
N GLN A 292 -21.42 -10.43 22.76
CA GLN A 292 -21.90 -10.81 24.09
C GLN A 292 -21.65 -12.30 24.36
N ARG A 293 -22.02 -13.19 23.42
CA ARG A 293 -21.76 -14.63 23.53
C ARG A 293 -20.28 -14.94 23.65
N TRP A 294 -19.43 -14.27 22.89
CA TRP A 294 -17.99 -14.45 22.95
C TRP A 294 -17.39 -13.96 24.28
N LEU A 295 -17.80 -12.80 24.77
CA LEU A 295 -17.32 -12.28 26.05
C LEU A 295 -17.76 -13.18 27.21
N ALA A 296 -18.94 -13.80 27.13
CA ALA A 296 -19.46 -14.70 28.16
C ALA A 296 -18.63 -15.97 28.34
N VAL A 297 -17.92 -16.45 27.30
CA VAL A 297 -17.06 -17.64 27.43
C VAL A 297 -15.66 -17.32 27.94
N LEU A 298 -15.26 -16.04 28.05
CA LEU A 298 -13.94 -15.68 28.55
C LEU A 298 -13.89 -15.83 30.08
N SER A 299 -13.27 -16.89 30.58
CA SER A 299 -13.15 -17.17 32.02
C SER A 299 -11.82 -16.66 32.61
N GLU A 300 -10.71 -16.86 31.90
CA GLU A 300 -9.36 -16.56 32.39
C GLU A 300 -9.12 -15.04 32.56
N PRO A 301 -8.65 -14.56 33.73
CA PRO A 301 -8.42 -13.13 33.99
C PRO A 301 -7.52 -12.45 32.95
N LEU A 302 -6.45 -13.13 32.53
CA LEU A 302 -5.54 -12.64 31.49
C LEU A 302 -6.26 -12.45 30.14
N GLU A 303 -7.08 -13.42 29.74
CA GLU A 303 -7.85 -13.35 28.50
C GLU A 303 -8.89 -12.25 28.55
N GLN A 304 -9.66 -12.19 29.65
CA GLN A 304 -10.68 -11.17 29.85
C GLN A 304 -10.08 -9.77 29.72
N ALA A 305 -8.94 -9.53 30.38
CA ALA A 305 -8.28 -8.24 30.31
C ALA A 305 -7.75 -7.92 28.90
N ILE A 306 -7.03 -8.83 28.25
CA ILE A 306 -6.47 -8.61 26.90
C ILE A 306 -7.59 -8.35 25.88
N PHE A 307 -8.61 -9.22 25.88
CA PHE A 307 -9.63 -9.21 24.84
C PHE A 307 -10.64 -8.08 25.01
N ARG A 308 -11.03 -7.73 26.24
CA ARG A 308 -11.84 -6.53 26.49
C ARG A 308 -11.06 -5.27 26.14
N LEU A 309 -9.76 -5.21 26.47
CA LEU A 309 -8.95 -4.05 26.09
C LEU A 309 -8.89 -3.87 24.56
N LEU A 310 -8.62 -4.95 23.82
CA LEU A 310 -8.62 -4.95 22.34
C LEU A 310 -9.97 -4.50 21.77
N LEU A 311 -11.08 -5.02 22.29
CA LEU A 311 -12.43 -4.71 21.84
C LEU A 311 -12.87 -3.28 22.21
N ARG A 312 -12.43 -2.75 23.35
CA ARG A 312 -12.96 -1.50 23.93
C ARG A 312 -12.10 -0.26 23.73
N SER A 313 -10.86 -0.43 23.27
CA SER A 313 -9.95 0.68 22.95
C SER A 313 -9.46 0.68 21.50
N GLY A 314 -9.81 -0.37 20.74
CA GLY A 314 -9.45 -0.51 19.33
C GLY A 314 -7.96 -0.64 19.06
N VAL A 315 -7.10 -0.81 20.07
CA VAL A 315 -5.64 -0.93 19.93
C VAL A 315 -5.22 -2.14 19.09
N ARG A 316 -4.04 -2.07 18.47
CA ARG A 316 -3.50 -3.20 17.69
C ARG A 316 -2.90 -4.26 18.61
N ILE A 317 -2.92 -5.52 18.21
CA ILE A 317 -2.32 -6.63 18.97
C ILE A 317 -0.86 -6.38 19.37
N GLY A 318 -0.05 -5.81 18.47
CA GLY A 318 1.34 -5.47 18.77
C GLY A 318 1.48 -4.29 19.74
N GLU A 319 0.53 -3.35 19.75
CA GLU A 319 0.49 -2.26 20.73
C GLU A 319 0.13 -2.83 22.11
N VAL A 320 -0.87 -3.72 22.20
CA VAL A 320 -1.26 -4.41 23.45
C VAL A 320 -0.12 -5.20 24.06
N VAL A 321 0.60 -5.95 23.22
CA VAL A 321 1.76 -6.72 23.67
C VAL A 321 2.88 -5.82 24.15
N ALA A 322 3.04 -4.61 23.58
CA ALA A 322 4.08 -3.67 23.94
C ALA A 322 3.78 -2.84 25.21
N LEU A 323 2.53 -2.81 25.69
CA LEU A 323 2.15 -2.04 26.88
C LEU A 323 2.94 -2.48 28.12
N SER A 324 3.41 -1.49 28.88
CA SER A 324 3.90 -1.65 30.25
C SER A 324 2.85 -1.23 31.26
N ARG A 325 3.05 -1.56 32.55
CA ARG A 325 2.10 -1.20 33.61
C ARG A 325 1.90 0.31 33.74
N ALA A 326 2.97 1.09 33.58
CA ALA A 326 2.95 2.56 33.61
C ALA A 326 2.19 3.20 32.43
N ASP A 327 1.82 2.43 31.40
CA ASP A 327 1.10 2.94 30.24
C ASP A 327 -0.42 2.92 30.42
N VAL A 328 -0.90 2.47 31.58
CA VAL A 328 -2.32 2.35 31.89
C VAL A 328 -2.64 3.21 33.11
N ASP A 329 -3.51 4.19 32.91
CA ASP A 329 -4.15 4.91 34.01
C ASP A 329 -5.55 4.30 34.20
N LEU A 330 -5.68 3.47 35.24
CA LEU A 330 -6.93 2.80 35.54
C LEU A 330 -8.01 3.79 35.99
N GLU A 331 -7.66 4.80 36.78
CA GLU A 331 -8.65 5.73 37.32
C GLU A 331 -9.25 6.62 36.23
N ARG A 332 -8.42 7.04 35.26
CA ARG A 332 -8.86 7.82 34.10
C ARG A 332 -9.29 6.98 32.90
N CYS A 333 -9.31 5.65 33.03
CA CYS A 333 -9.59 4.72 31.92
C CYS A 333 -8.81 5.04 30.63
N THR A 334 -7.53 5.36 30.78
CA THR A 334 -6.69 5.92 29.72
C THR A 334 -5.48 5.01 29.42
N LEU A 335 -5.18 4.81 28.13
CA LEU A 335 -4.00 4.10 27.64
C LEU A 335 -3.05 5.05 26.92
N TYR A 336 -1.78 4.98 27.27
CA TYR A 336 -0.69 5.71 26.63
C TYR A 336 0.06 4.79 25.68
N ILE A 337 -0.25 4.88 24.39
CA ILE A 337 0.50 4.15 23.36
C ILE A 337 1.74 4.96 23.03
N ARG A 338 2.90 4.59 23.59
CA ARG A 338 4.16 5.34 23.40
C ARG A 338 4.65 5.33 21.97
N THR A 339 4.54 4.18 21.30
CA THR A 339 5.02 4.01 19.92
C THR A 339 3.97 3.26 19.11
N GLY A 340 3.34 3.94 18.15
CA GLY A 340 2.41 3.30 17.24
C GLY A 340 3.14 2.27 16.36
N HIS A 341 2.67 1.02 16.34
CA HIS A 341 3.32 -0.12 15.67
C HIS A 341 3.52 0.06 14.15
N LYS A 342 2.88 1.05 13.51
CA LYS A 342 2.97 1.31 12.06
C LYS A 342 3.49 2.69 11.69
N ASN A 343 3.17 3.70 12.47
CA ASN A 343 3.50 5.11 12.18
C ASN A 343 4.60 5.66 13.09
N GLY A 344 5.02 4.91 14.13
CA GLY A 344 6.03 5.34 15.08
C GLY A 344 5.59 6.47 16.01
N LEU A 345 4.36 6.96 15.86
CA LEU A 345 3.80 8.07 16.63
C LEU A 345 3.00 7.52 17.81
N GLY A 346 3.24 8.10 18.98
CA GLY A 346 2.45 7.81 20.16
C GLY A 346 1.04 8.39 20.07
N ARG A 347 0.09 7.81 20.82
CA ARG A 347 -1.25 8.37 20.97
C ARG A 347 -1.85 7.98 22.32
N VAL A 348 -2.81 8.78 22.75
CA VAL A 348 -3.68 8.45 23.88
C VAL A 348 -4.97 7.82 23.33
N THR A 349 -5.44 6.77 23.97
CA THR A 349 -6.77 6.19 23.72
C THR A 349 -7.45 5.85 25.05
N TYR A 350 -8.72 5.50 24.99
CA TYR A 350 -9.55 5.24 26.14
C TYR A 350 -10.09 3.81 26.11
N PHE A 351 -10.51 3.31 27.26
CA PHE A 351 -11.23 2.05 27.39
C PHE A 351 -12.44 2.21 28.29
N SER A 352 -13.39 1.29 28.19
CA SER A 352 -14.63 1.32 28.96
C SER A 352 -14.46 0.70 30.35
N ALA A 353 -15.46 0.95 31.21
CA ALA A 353 -15.50 0.44 32.58
C ALA A 353 -15.43 -1.11 32.68
N ASP A 354 -16.00 -1.84 31.72
CA ASP A 354 -15.88 -3.31 31.70
C ASP A 354 -14.45 -3.79 31.41
N ALA A 355 -13.71 -3.05 30.57
CA ALA A 355 -12.28 -3.31 30.36
C ALA A 355 -11.44 -2.91 31.58
N GLN A 356 -11.80 -1.81 32.26
CA GLN A 356 -11.17 -1.39 33.52
C GLN A 356 -11.33 -2.46 34.60
N ALA A 357 -12.54 -2.98 34.81
CA ALA A 357 -12.82 -4.03 35.78
C ALA A 357 -12.00 -5.30 35.48
N ALA A 358 -11.92 -5.71 34.22
CA ALA A 358 -11.12 -6.86 33.81
C ALA A 358 -9.61 -6.61 34.00
N LEU A 359 -9.11 -5.41 33.72
CA LEU A 359 -7.72 -5.03 33.98
C LEU A 359 -7.39 -5.06 35.48
N ARG A 360 -8.25 -4.52 36.35
CA ARG A 360 -8.08 -4.61 37.82
C ARG A 360 -8.04 -6.06 38.29
N CYS A 361 -8.96 -6.88 37.80
CA CYS A 361 -9.04 -8.31 38.06
C CYS A 361 -7.76 -9.07 37.65
N TRP A 362 -7.19 -8.71 36.49
CA TRP A 362 -5.92 -9.23 36.03
C TRP A 362 -4.74 -8.75 36.88
N LEU A 363 -4.63 -7.45 37.14
CA LEU A 363 -3.50 -6.87 37.89
C LEU A 363 -3.42 -7.42 39.31
N ALA A 364 -4.56 -7.70 39.96
CA ALA A 364 -4.61 -8.34 41.27
C ALA A 364 -4.07 -9.80 41.28
N ARG A 365 -4.09 -10.48 40.13
CA ARG A 365 -3.61 -11.87 39.97
C ARG A 365 -2.34 -11.97 39.14
N ARG A 366 -1.84 -10.85 38.62
CA ARG A 366 -0.70 -10.81 37.74
C ARG A 366 0.53 -11.25 38.54
N PRO A 367 1.27 -12.26 38.07
CA PRO A 367 2.48 -12.70 38.76
C PRO A 367 3.51 -11.56 38.88
N GLU A 368 4.19 -11.47 40.01
CA GLU A 368 5.32 -10.56 40.18
C GLU A 368 6.49 -11.01 39.30
N CYS A 369 6.92 -10.13 38.40
CA CYS A 369 8.00 -10.41 37.45
C CYS A 369 8.96 -9.21 37.46
N PRO A 370 9.93 -9.13 38.39
CA PRO A 370 10.81 -7.96 38.52
C PRO A 370 11.58 -7.63 37.22
N ALA A 371 11.91 -8.64 36.44
CA ALA A 371 12.61 -8.49 35.16
C ALA A 371 11.70 -8.13 33.96
N GLU A 372 10.37 -8.02 34.14
CA GLU A 372 9.43 -7.74 33.05
C GLU A 372 8.31 -6.78 33.50
N ASP A 373 8.39 -5.53 33.05
CA ASP A 373 7.39 -4.49 33.32
C ASP A 373 6.14 -4.56 32.42
N ALA A 374 6.02 -5.59 31.57
CA ALA A 374 4.87 -5.78 30.69
C ALA A 374 3.53 -5.76 31.44
N LEU A 375 2.54 -5.06 30.90
CA LEU A 375 1.18 -5.12 31.42
C LEU A 375 0.64 -6.56 31.43
N PHE A 376 0.88 -7.29 30.34
CA PHE A 376 0.43 -8.67 30.18
C PHE A 376 1.61 -9.65 30.13
N VAL A 377 1.58 -10.63 31.03
CA VAL A 377 2.59 -11.68 31.13
C VAL A 377 1.94 -13.06 31.10
N HIS A 378 2.61 -14.03 30.49
CA HIS A 378 2.26 -15.44 30.52
C HIS A 378 3.52 -16.25 30.79
N ARG A 379 3.49 -17.15 31.78
CA ARG A 379 4.67 -17.89 32.26
C ARG A 379 5.86 -16.95 32.55
N TRP A 380 5.59 -15.89 33.30
CA TRP A 380 6.60 -14.90 33.77
C TRP A 380 7.30 -14.08 32.67
N ARG A 381 6.79 -14.12 31.43
CA ARG A 381 7.33 -13.36 30.29
C ARG A 381 6.23 -12.58 29.60
N ARG A 382 6.58 -11.51 28.89
CA ARG A 382 5.64 -10.76 28.04
C ARG A 382 4.86 -11.69 27.11
N VAL A 383 3.54 -11.50 27.05
CA VAL A 383 2.67 -12.27 26.16
C VAL A 383 3.09 -12.07 24.71
N ARG A 384 3.16 -13.15 23.92
CA ARG A 384 3.48 -13.09 22.49
C ARG A 384 2.22 -12.92 21.64
N PRO A 385 2.28 -12.22 20.49
CA PRO A 385 1.13 -12.09 19.60
C PRO A 385 0.56 -13.44 19.13
N ALA A 386 1.40 -14.45 18.94
CA ALA A 386 0.99 -15.80 18.54
C ALA A 386 0.05 -16.44 19.59
N TRP A 387 0.37 -16.28 20.88
CA TRP A 387 -0.45 -16.78 21.98
C TRP A 387 -1.84 -16.13 21.97
N ILE A 388 -1.92 -14.81 21.83
CA ILE A 388 -3.21 -14.08 21.77
C ILE A 388 -4.04 -14.56 20.57
N ARG A 389 -3.43 -14.75 19.39
CA ARG A 389 -4.14 -15.27 18.21
C ARG A 389 -4.67 -16.68 18.42
N GLN A 390 -3.91 -17.55 19.09
CA GLN A 390 -4.36 -18.90 19.41
C GLN A 390 -5.52 -18.86 20.39
N ARG A 391 -5.37 -18.19 21.54
CA ARG A 391 -6.44 -18.08 22.54
C ARG A 391 -7.71 -17.43 21.99
N PHE A 392 -7.57 -16.48 21.07
CA PHE A 392 -8.72 -15.90 20.38
C PHE A 392 -9.48 -16.96 19.56
N ARG A 393 -8.77 -17.77 18.76
CA ARG A 393 -9.39 -18.87 18.01
C ARG A 393 -10.07 -19.88 18.93
N ASP A 394 -9.40 -20.29 20.00
CA ASP A 394 -9.95 -21.22 20.99
C ASP A 394 -11.22 -20.65 21.65
N SER A 395 -11.22 -19.36 21.99
CA SER A 395 -12.41 -18.69 22.56
C SER A 395 -13.57 -18.57 21.58
N LEU A 396 -13.31 -18.35 20.28
CA LEU A 396 -14.36 -18.34 19.25
C LEU A 396 -15.01 -19.73 19.13
N GLN A 397 -14.22 -20.79 19.17
CA GLN A 397 -14.73 -22.17 19.14
C GLN A 397 -15.61 -22.46 20.36
N ARG A 398 -15.16 -22.07 21.56
CA ARG A 398 -15.95 -22.20 22.80
C ARG A 398 -17.27 -21.42 22.74
N ALA A 399 -17.29 -20.28 22.05
CA ALA A 399 -18.49 -19.46 21.85
C ALA A 399 -19.43 -19.96 20.74
N GLY A 400 -19.06 -21.04 20.02
CA GLY A 400 -19.80 -21.51 18.85
C GLY A 400 -19.80 -20.49 17.70
N LEU A 401 -18.74 -19.68 17.59
CA LEU A 401 -18.63 -18.62 16.60
C LEU A 401 -17.74 -19.00 15.42
N PRO A 402 -17.98 -18.41 14.24
CA PRO A 402 -17.16 -18.66 13.06
C PRO A 402 -15.68 -18.36 13.28
N VAL A 403 -14.82 -19.36 13.06
CA VAL A 403 -13.35 -19.25 13.18
C VAL A 403 -12.72 -18.34 12.10
N ARG A 404 -13.54 -17.73 11.24
CA ARG A 404 -13.12 -16.70 10.27
C ARG A 404 -12.73 -15.38 10.93
N TYR A 405 -13.21 -15.12 12.14
CA TYR A 405 -12.85 -13.91 12.89
C TYR A 405 -11.39 -13.99 13.34
N ARG A 406 -10.68 -12.88 13.23
CA ARG A 406 -9.28 -12.72 13.62
C ARG A 406 -9.20 -11.61 14.66
N VAL A 407 -8.11 -11.57 15.43
CA VAL A 407 -7.93 -10.55 16.48
C VAL A 407 -8.08 -9.12 15.94
N HIS A 408 -7.63 -8.86 14.71
CA HIS A 408 -7.79 -7.54 14.10
C HIS A 408 -9.26 -7.16 13.84
N ASP A 409 -10.13 -8.15 13.68
CA ASP A 409 -11.55 -7.93 13.46
C ASP A 409 -12.23 -7.37 14.73
N LEU A 410 -11.67 -7.56 15.94
CA LEU A 410 -12.12 -6.86 17.15
C LEU A 410 -11.99 -5.33 17.04
N ARG A 411 -10.93 -4.85 16.37
CA ARG A 411 -10.77 -3.43 16.09
C ARG A 411 -11.78 -2.94 15.05
N HIS A 412 -12.15 -3.79 14.08
CA HIS A 412 -13.26 -3.49 13.17
C HIS A 412 -14.58 -3.38 13.94
N THR A 413 -14.84 -4.31 14.84
CA THR A 413 -16.01 -4.29 15.72
C THR A 413 -16.06 -3.01 16.56
N TYR A 414 -14.98 -2.67 17.25
CA TYR A 414 -14.84 -1.42 18.01
C TYR A 414 -15.19 -0.18 17.17
N ALA A 415 -14.56 -0.05 16.00
CA ALA A 415 -14.76 1.09 15.12
C ALA A 415 -16.21 1.18 14.61
N THR A 416 -16.79 0.03 14.25
CA THR A 416 -18.17 -0.04 13.75
C THR A 416 -19.18 0.31 14.85
N LEU A 417 -18.98 -0.20 16.07
CA LEU A 417 -19.85 0.10 17.22
C LEU A 417 -19.83 1.60 17.55
N LEU A 418 -18.66 2.23 17.62
CA LEU A 418 -18.57 3.65 17.95
C LEU A 418 -19.13 4.55 16.84
N LEU A 419 -18.93 4.22 15.57
CA LEU A 419 -19.55 4.95 14.46
C LEU A 419 -21.08 4.82 14.49
N ASN A 420 -21.59 3.61 14.77
CA ASN A 420 -23.03 3.38 14.89
C ASN A 420 -23.65 4.07 16.11
N ALA A 421 -22.86 4.28 17.17
CA ALA A 421 -23.23 5.08 18.35
C ALA A 421 -23.07 6.60 18.14
N GLY A 422 -22.68 7.05 16.94
CA GLY A 422 -22.62 8.46 16.59
C GLY A 422 -21.29 9.16 16.84
N MET A 423 -20.21 8.43 17.12
CA MET A 423 -18.89 9.04 17.23
C MET A 423 -18.45 9.67 15.90
N PRO A 424 -17.98 10.93 15.89
CA PRO A 424 -17.42 11.54 14.69
C PRO A 424 -16.22 10.73 14.15
N ILE A 425 -16.22 10.46 12.85
CA ILE A 425 -15.20 9.64 12.19
C ILE A 425 -13.78 10.21 12.35
N THR A 426 -13.64 11.53 12.40
CA THR A 426 -12.36 12.22 12.61
C THR A 426 -11.81 12.00 14.01
N THR A 427 -12.69 11.98 15.03
CA THR A 427 -12.34 11.62 16.41
C THR A 427 -11.91 10.16 16.49
N LEU A 428 -12.70 9.26 15.90
CA LEU A 428 -12.37 7.83 15.86
C LEU A 428 -11.04 7.57 15.13
N GLN A 429 -10.76 8.28 14.03
CA GLN A 429 -9.48 8.18 13.30
C GLN A 429 -8.28 8.47 14.23
N LYS A 430 -8.37 9.51 15.06
CA LYS A 430 -7.32 9.89 16.02
C LYS A 430 -7.14 8.81 17.09
N LEU A 431 -8.24 8.32 17.69
CA LEU A 431 -8.21 7.24 18.70
C LEU A 431 -7.61 5.94 18.15
N LEU A 432 -7.91 5.63 16.89
CA LEU A 432 -7.35 4.48 16.19
C LEU A 432 -5.88 4.70 15.80
N GLY A 433 -5.40 5.92 15.68
CA GLY A 433 -4.05 6.21 15.17
C GLY A 433 -3.93 5.82 13.70
N HIS A 434 -4.82 6.36 12.87
CA HIS A 434 -4.81 6.21 11.42
C HIS A 434 -4.28 7.48 10.73
N ASP A 435 -3.16 7.36 10.03
CA ASP A 435 -2.55 8.50 9.30
C ASP A 435 -3.40 8.98 8.12
N ARG A 436 -4.23 8.11 7.53
CA ARG A 436 -5.10 8.43 6.39
C ARG A 436 -6.55 8.15 6.74
N ILE A 437 -7.44 9.10 6.50
CA ILE A 437 -8.87 8.93 6.75
C ILE A 437 -9.48 7.75 5.95
N ALA A 438 -8.92 7.46 4.76
CA ALA A 438 -9.34 6.33 3.92
C ALA A 438 -9.32 4.98 4.65
N THR A 439 -8.43 4.76 5.63
CA THR A 439 -8.44 3.52 6.41
C THR A 439 -9.56 3.50 7.44
N THR A 440 -9.97 4.66 7.96
CA THR A 440 -11.14 4.78 8.85
C THR A 440 -12.46 4.71 8.07
N LEU A 441 -12.49 5.20 6.83
CA LEU A 441 -13.67 5.07 5.96
C LEU A 441 -14.03 3.62 5.65
N LEU A 442 -13.09 2.67 5.77
CA LEU A 442 -13.40 1.23 5.66
C LEU A 442 -14.40 0.75 6.72
N TYR A 443 -14.53 1.44 7.85
CA TYR A 443 -15.50 1.13 8.91
C TYR A 443 -16.82 1.91 8.76
N ALA A 444 -16.89 2.90 7.84
CA ALA A 444 -18.01 3.83 7.72
C ALA A 444 -19.25 3.26 7.01
N ARG A 445 -19.50 1.95 7.16
CA ARG A 445 -20.80 1.37 6.79
C ARG A 445 -21.76 1.57 7.96
N LEU A 446 -22.25 2.79 8.08
CA LEU A 446 -23.31 3.12 9.02
C LEU A 446 -24.55 2.27 8.69
N SER A 447 -25.21 1.77 9.73
CA SER A 447 -26.53 1.15 9.55
C SER A 447 -27.52 2.20 9.02
N GLU A 448 -28.53 1.78 8.25
CA GLU A 448 -29.58 2.71 7.77
C GLU A 448 -30.29 3.39 8.95
N ALA A 449 -30.51 2.67 10.05
CA ALA A 449 -31.06 3.23 11.29
C ALA A 449 -30.17 4.35 11.85
N THR A 450 -28.86 4.15 11.92
CA THR A 450 -27.90 5.17 12.37
C THR A 450 -27.89 6.38 11.44
N LYS A 451 -27.88 6.16 10.11
CA LYS A 451 -27.90 7.25 9.13
C LYS A 451 -29.15 8.12 9.32
N ARG A 452 -30.32 7.48 9.47
CA ARG A 452 -31.59 8.13 9.74
C ARG A 452 -31.54 8.94 11.04
N ALA A 453 -31.06 8.35 12.13
CA ALA A 453 -30.94 9.02 13.42
C ALA A 453 -30.01 10.24 13.36
N HIS A 454 -28.85 10.13 12.73
CA HIS A 454 -27.91 11.24 12.55
C HIS A 454 -28.50 12.36 11.71
N TYR A 455 -29.20 12.03 10.63
CA TYR A 455 -29.86 13.03 9.78
C TYR A 455 -30.88 13.84 10.57
N PHE A 456 -31.80 13.18 11.29
CA PHE A 456 -32.82 13.88 12.07
C PHE A 456 -32.21 14.67 13.23
N ALA A 457 -31.18 14.16 13.90
CA ALA A 457 -30.46 14.91 14.93
C ALA A 457 -29.81 16.18 14.37
N ALA A 458 -29.12 16.08 13.23
CA ALA A 458 -28.51 17.24 12.58
C ALA A 458 -29.55 18.24 12.07
N MET A 459 -30.67 17.76 11.51
CA MET A 459 -31.74 18.62 11.02
C MET A 459 -32.44 19.38 12.15
N ARG A 460 -32.57 18.79 13.35
CA ARG A 460 -33.08 19.53 14.52
C ARG A 460 -32.21 20.75 14.84
N GLU A 461 -30.89 20.58 14.86
CA GLU A 461 -29.95 21.69 15.08
C GLU A 461 -30.03 22.77 13.99
N VAL A 462 -30.19 22.37 12.73
CA VAL A 462 -30.38 23.30 11.61
C VAL A 462 -31.68 24.07 11.76
N GLN A 463 -32.78 23.39 12.10
CA GLN A 463 -34.09 24.00 12.28
C GLN A 463 -34.15 24.94 13.49
N VAL A 464 -33.39 24.67 14.56
CA VAL A 464 -33.25 25.60 15.69
C VAL A 464 -32.54 26.89 15.26
N ARG A 465 -31.55 26.80 14.36
CA ARG A 465 -30.79 27.95 13.84
C ARG A 465 -31.49 28.68 12.69
N THR A 466 -32.48 28.05 12.09
CA THR A 466 -33.31 28.63 11.02
C THR A 466 -34.76 28.26 11.32
N PRO A 467 -35.40 28.96 12.28
CA PRO A 467 -36.76 28.63 12.68
C PRO A 467 -37.64 28.70 11.44
N LEU A 468 -38.27 27.57 11.10
CA LEU A 468 -39.10 27.47 9.89
C LEU A 468 -40.23 28.51 9.90
N ALA A 469 -40.71 28.91 11.09
CA ALA A 469 -41.68 29.97 11.30
C ALA A 469 -41.20 31.34 10.77
N VAL A 470 -39.91 31.66 10.92
CA VAL A 470 -39.31 32.93 10.45
C VAL A 470 -39.12 32.92 8.92
N VAL A 471 -38.77 31.77 8.35
CA VAL A 471 -38.55 31.64 6.88
C VAL A 471 -39.87 31.55 6.11
N LEU A 472 -40.92 30.97 6.70
CA LEU A 472 -42.22 30.79 6.05
C LEU A 472 -43.23 31.89 6.39
N GLY A 473 -42.87 32.88 7.22
CA GLY A 473 -43.79 33.95 7.63
C GLY A 473 -44.97 33.46 8.46
N LEU A 474 -44.81 32.34 9.17
CA LEU A 474 -45.85 31.67 9.96
C LEU A 474 -45.68 31.96 11.46
N GLU A 475 -45.61 33.24 11.83
CA GLU A 475 -45.70 33.61 13.24
C GLU A 475 -47.13 33.33 13.73
N GLY A 476 -47.32 32.24 14.48
CA GLY A 476 -48.60 31.90 15.13
C GLY A 476 -49.17 30.51 14.85
N ALA A 477 -48.51 29.65 14.07
CA ALA A 477 -48.99 28.28 13.86
C ALA A 477 -48.25 27.27 14.76
N ASP A 478 -48.99 26.61 15.66
CA ASP A 478 -48.49 25.52 16.50
C ASP A 478 -48.01 24.34 15.64
N VAL A 479 -46.72 24.28 15.36
CA VAL A 479 -46.09 23.12 14.71
C VAL A 479 -45.78 22.09 15.79
N HIS A 480 -46.70 21.15 16.01
CA HIS A 480 -46.44 20.01 16.88
C HIS A 480 -45.23 19.19 16.37
N PRO A 481 -44.27 18.83 17.25
CA PRO A 481 -43.14 18.00 16.87
C PRO A 481 -43.61 16.59 16.50
N ILE A 482 -43.19 16.11 15.33
CA ILE A 482 -43.40 14.72 14.91
C ILE A 482 -42.61 13.83 15.88
N ALA A 483 -43.33 13.00 16.63
CA ALA A 483 -42.76 12.07 17.61
C ALA A 483 -41.75 11.09 16.97
N ALA A 484 -40.69 10.78 17.71
CA ALA A 484 -39.48 10.08 17.29
C ALA A 484 -39.69 8.60 16.95
#